data_AF-A0A7S8IGN3-F1
#
_entry.id   AF-A0A7S8IGN3-F1
#
_cell.length_a   1.000
_cell.length_b   1.000
_cell.length_c   1.000
_cell.angle_alpha   90.00
_cell.angle_beta   90.00
_cell.angle_gamma   90.00
#
_symmetry.space_group_name_H-M   'P 1'
#
loop_
_entity.id
_entity.type
_entity.pdbx_description
1 polymer ?
#
loop_
_entity_poly.entity_id
_entity_poly.type
_entity_poly.pdbx_seq_one_letter_code
_entity_poly.pdbx_strand_id
1 'polypeptide(L)'
;MPIERLDMRPLLMTWALWRHMWQPDFEHPMFRYYRQTRDSGRAYPGWLWAGGVGLLVIALFALVLNPSATLFLVMTLAVSAPLLLLAMNGLVFGGLFTLSVTSGLLSYNRLAASDLMQITPLGTLGFALFVASARLHRGKRLYTLNRFLRLCVGVGLLACALVALILGVTIFSTERFLADEWRWLMTLLPIACLFVVIYLDHVQSTVLAVLSGLIATRVIHDRMQARIAAMALFLNLYLLPGIAVVMIAVLLRFALAAYWHLTSVQMLVAIGTMLELYLLREGLVAACWRFILVQHQVTPGETITNTH
;
A
#
# COMPACT_ATOMS: atom_id res chain seq x y z
N MET A 1 0.81 20.57 -12.32
CA MET A 1 -0.51 20.80 -11.70
C MET A 1 -0.29 21.64 -10.45
N PRO A 2 -0.92 22.83 -10.31
CA PRO A 2 -0.72 23.68 -9.13
C PRO A 2 -1.33 23.00 -7.89
N ILE A 3 -0.54 22.92 -6.81
CA ILE A 3 -0.97 22.33 -5.52
C ILE A 3 -2.17 23.08 -4.94
N GLU A 4 -2.35 24.36 -5.28
CA GLU A 4 -3.49 25.20 -4.87
C GLU A 4 -4.86 24.72 -5.37
N ARG A 5 -4.93 23.89 -6.42
CA ARG A 5 -6.19 23.26 -6.86
C ARG A 5 -6.50 21.94 -6.18
N LEU A 6 -5.70 21.53 -5.20
CA LEU A 6 -6.01 20.40 -4.35
C LEU A 6 -7.00 20.86 -3.26
N ASP A 7 -8.19 21.31 -3.68
CA ASP A 7 -9.40 21.35 -2.84
C ASP A 7 -9.79 19.89 -2.52
N MET A 8 -8.95 19.24 -1.73
CA MET A 8 -9.08 17.84 -1.44
C MET A 8 -10.15 17.69 -0.38
N ARG A 9 -11.33 17.25 -0.81
CA ARG A 9 -12.31 16.70 0.12
C ARG A 9 -11.59 15.66 0.99
N PRO A 10 -11.72 15.72 2.33
CA PRO A 10 -10.92 14.91 3.25
C PRO A 10 -11.09 13.40 3.06
N LEU A 11 -12.16 12.97 2.37
CA LEU A 11 -12.47 11.56 2.11
C LEU A 11 -11.69 10.93 0.94
N LEU A 12 -10.93 11.70 0.16
CA LEU A 12 -10.19 11.22 -1.02
C LEU A 12 -8.74 11.71 -1.06
N MET A 13 -8.16 12.03 0.10
CA MET A 13 -6.78 12.51 0.22
C MET A 13 -5.80 11.45 -0.24
N THR A 14 -5.98 10.18 0.15
CA THR A 14 -5.11 9.08 -0.30
C THR A 14 -5.08 8.99 -1.82
N TRP A 15 -6.24 9.05 -2.47
CA TRP A 15 -6.34 8.92 -3.92
C TRP A 15 -5.70 10.06 -4.67
N ALA A 16 -5.85 11.29 -4.18
CA ALA A 16 -5.25 12.46 -4.79
C ALA A 16 -3.72 12.47 -4.62
N LEU A 17 -3.20 12.13 -3.44
CA LEU A 17 -1.76 11.95 -3.22
C LEU A 17 -1.21 10.81 -4.06
N TRP A 18 -1.90 9.67 -4.10
CA TRP A 18 -1.54 8.53 -4.93
C TRP A 18 -1.46 8.91 -6.41
N ARG A 19 -2.47 9.61 -6.93
CA ARG A 19 -2.49 10.06 -8.33
C ARG A 19 -1.30 10.95 -8.65
N HIS A 20 -0.98 11.88 -7.75
CA HIS A 20 0.18 12.76 -7.91
C HIS A 20 1.51 11.99 -7.93
N MET A 21 1.67 11.00 -7.04
CA MET A 21 2.87 10.16 -7.01
C MET A 21 2.95 9.15 -8.16
N TRP A 22 1.80 8.67 -8.65
CA TRP A 22 1.72 7.72 -9.74
C TRP A 22 2.01 8.35 -11.10
N GLN A 23 1.54 9.58 -11.32
CA GLN A 23 1.74 10.36 -12.55
C GLN A 23 2.55 11.64 -12.26
N PRO A 24 3.83 11.52 -11.85
CA PRO A 24 4.67 12.69 -11.71
C PRO A 24 4.99 13.28 -13.08
N ASP A 25 5.41 14.54 -13.10
CA ASP A 25 5.99 15.16 -14.29
C ASP A 25 7.36 14.53 -14.57
N PHE A 26 7.39 13.56 -15.50
CA PHE A 26 8.59 12.81 -15.87
C PHE A 26 9.62 13.65 -16.61
N GLU A 27 9.20 14.76 -17.22
CA GLU A 27 10.07 15.64 -18.01
C GLU A 27 10.79 16.65 -17.11
N HIS A 28 10.24 16.91 -15.92
CA HIS A 28 10.83 17.83 -14.96
C HIS A 28 12.30 17.45 -14.65
N PRO A 29 13.28 18.36 -14.83
CA PRO A 29 14.70 18.06 -14.75
C PRO A 29 15.09 17.47 -13.38
N MET A 30 14.46 17.96 -12.32
CA MET A 30 14.61 17.41 -10.97
C MET A 30 14.20 15.96 -10.84
N PHE A 31 13.02 15.61 -11.36
CA PHE A 31 12.53 14.26 -11.30
C PHE A 31 13.49 13.31 -12.03
N ARG A 32 13.98 13.73 -13.21
CA ARG A 32 14.99 12.98 -13.98
C ARG A 32 16.29 12.81 -13.20
N TYR A 33 16.81 13.88 -12.60
CA TYR A 33 18.03 13.86 -11.81
C TYR A 33 17.95 12.86 -10.64
N TYR A 34 16.89 12.93 -9.83
CA TYR A 34 16.72 12.03 -8.68
C TYR A 34 16.37 10.59 -9.03
N ARG A 35 15.71 10.39 -10.17
CA ARG A 35 15.44 9.06 -10.70
C ARG A 35 16.72 8.38 -11.22
N GLN A 36 17.63 9.15 -11.80
CA GLN A 36 18.87 8.67 -12.42
C GLN A 36 20.04 8.55 -11.45
N THR A 37 20.02 9.26 -10.31
CA THR A 37 21.10 9.17 -9.32
C THR A 37 21.24 7.71 -8.86
N ARG A 38 22.29 7.06 -9.37
CA ARG A 38 22.67 5.72 -8.99
C ARG A 38 23.18 5.80 -7.55
N ASP A 39 22.35 5.42 -6.58
CA ASP A 39 22.92 4.80 -5.39
C ASP A 39 23.75 3.61 -5.91
N SER A 40 25.04 3.65 -5.65
CA SER A 40 26.04 2.61 -5.95
C SER A 40 25.78 1.29 -5.20
N GLY A 41 24.62 1.14 -4.55
CA GLY A 41 24.28 0.06 -3.64
C GLY A 41 23.41 -1.02 -4.25
N ARG A 42 24.08 -2.08 -4.72
CA ARG A 42 23.71 -3.50 -4.72
C ARG A 42 22.37 -3.92 -5.35
N ALA A 43 22.52 -4.67 -6.45
CA ALA A 43 21.62 -5.74 -6.86
C ALA A 43 21.20 -6.57 -5.63
N TYR A 44 19.94 -7.03 -5.64
CA TYR A 44 19.26 -7.83 -4.62
C TYR A 44 20.22 -8.49 -3.61
N PRO A 45 20.05 -8.22 -2.31
CA PRO A 45 21.04 -8.64 -1.35
C PRO A 45 21.09 -10.17 -1.35
N GLY A 46 22.28 -10.73 -1.64
CA GLY A 46 22.46 -12.15 -1.92
C GLY A 46 21.94 -13.10 -0.83
N TRP A 47 21.71 -12.58 0.38
CA TRP A 47 21.07 -13.33 1.47
C TRP A 47 19.63 -13.75 1.16
N LEU A 48 18.88 -13.01 0.34
CA LEU A 48 17.53 -13.42 -0.08
C LEU A 48 17.59 -14.66 -0.98
N TRP A 49 18.57 -14.69 -1.90
CA TRP A 49 18.81 -15.86 -2.75
C TRP A 49 19.34 -17.04 -1.93
N ALA A 50 20.28 -16.81 -1.01
CA ALA A 50 20.79 -17.84 -0.11
C ALA A 50 19.68 -18.42 0.78
N GLY A 51 18.77 -17.57 1.29
CA GLY A 51 17.61 -17.99 2.06
C GLY A 51 16.63 -18.83 1.24
N GLY A 52 16.35 -18.43 -0.01
CA GLY A 52 15.52 -19.20 -0.93
C GLY A 52 16.12 -20.58 -1.28
N VAL A 53 17.42 -20.63 -1.54
CA VAL A 53 18.14 -21.89 -1.81
C VAL A 53 18.14 -22.77 -0.56
N GLY A 54 18.39 -22.22 0.64
CA GLY A 54 18.34 -22.95 1.90
C GLY A 54 16.98 -23.57 2.18
N LEU A 55 15.89 -22.81 1.99
CA LEU A 55 14.52 -23.30 2.10
C LEU A 55 14.23 -24.45 1.13
N LEU A 56 14.73 -24.35 -0.11
CA LEU A 56 14.55 -25.37 -1.13
C LEU A 56 15.28 -26.67 -0.77
N VAL A 57 16.50 -26.58 -0.24
CA VAL A 57 17.26 -27.75 0.25
C VAL A 57 16.55 -28.42 1.42
N ILE A 58 16.04 -27.64 2.39
CA ILE A 58 15.26 -28.17 3.52
C ILE A 58 13.99 -28.87 3.02
N ALA A 59 13.28 -28.28 2.05
CA ALA A 59 12.08 -28.88 1.47
C ALA A 59 12.38 -30.20 0.75
N LEU A 60 13.48 -30.28 -0.01
CA LEU A 60 13.92 -31.51 -0.67
C LEU A 60 14.29 -32.61 0.34
N PHE A 61 14.96 -32.25 1.44
CA PHE A 61 15.30 -33.19 2.50
C PHE A 61 14.04 -33.71 3.24
N ALA A 62 13.10 -32.82 3.55
CA ALA A 62 11.82 -33.18 4.14
C ALA A 62 11.00 -34.12 3.22
N LEU A 63 11.06 -33.90 1.90
CA LEU A 63 10.37 -34.72 0.90
C LEU A 63 10.85 -36.18 0.93
N VAL A 64 12.15 -36.40 1.16
CA VAL A 64 12.73 -37.76 1.29
C VAL A 64 12.28 -38.43 2.58
N LEU A 65 12.15 -37.68 3.68
CA LEU A 65 11.76 -38.22 4.98
C LEU A 65 10.25 -38.55 5.07
N ASN A 66 9.38 -37.69 4.54
CA ASN A 66 7.94 -37.87 4.58
C ASN A 66 7.26 -37.20 3.37
N PRO A 67 7.05 -37.94 2.26
CA PRO A 67 6.59 -37.35 1.01
C PRO A 67 5.16 -36.83 1.08
N SER A 68 4.25 -37.49 1.80
CA SER A 68 2.84 -37.07 1.88
C SER A 68 2.67 -35.77 2.66
N ALA A 69 3.29 -35.66 3.85
CA ALA A 69 3.28 -34.45 4.65
C ALA A 69 3.99 -33.28 3.93
N THR A 70 5.10 -33.57 3.26
CA THR A 70 5.85 -32.55 2.53
C THR A 70 5.09 -32.07 1.29
N LEU A 71 4.45 -32.96 0.52
CA LEU A 71 3.62 -32.55 -0.61
C LEU A 71 2.42 -31.70 -0.14
N PHE A 72 1.75 -32.09 0.95
CA PHE A 72 0.68 -31.27 1.53
C PHE A 72 1.19 -29.89 1.93
N LEU A 73 2.30 -29.83 2.68
CA LEU A 73 2.92 -28.58 3.12
C LEU A 73 3.36 -27.72 1.93
N VAL A 74 3.98 -28.30 0.91
CA VAL A 74 4.40 -27.60 -0.32
C VAL A 74 3.19 -27.07 -1.07
N MET A 75 2.09 -27.82 -1.20
CA MET A 75 0.87 -27.34 -1.84
C MET A 75 0.20 -26.23 -1.03
N THR A 76 0.12 -26.39 0.30
CA THR A 76 -0.40 -25.33 1.18
C THR A 76 0.47 -24.08 1.09
N LEU A 77 1.80 -24.19 1.10
CA LEU A 77 2.72 -23.05 0.91
C LEU A 77 2.63 -22.47 -0.50
N ALA A 78 2.50 -23.28 -1.54
CA ALA A 78 2.39 -22.81 -2.92
C ALA A 78 1.14 -21.96 -3.13
N VAL A 79 0.05 -22.26 -2.41
CA VAL A 79 -1.20 -21.48 -2.45
C VAL A 79 -1.19 -20.33 -1.44
N SER A 80 -0.74 -20.57 -0.21
CA SER A 80 -0.77 -19.57 0.87
C SER A 80 0.36 -18.55 0.78
N ALA A 81 1.55 -18.89 0.27
CA ALA A 81 2.66 -17.96 0.17
C ALA A 81 2.38 -16.79 -0.80
N PRO A 82 1.80 -17.00 -2.00
CA PRO A 82 1.34 -15.89 -2.82
C PRO A 82 0.32 -15.02 -2.10
N LEU A 83 -0.66 -15.62 -1.42
CA LEU A 83 -1.67 -14.89 -0.65
C LEU A 83 -1.06 -14.08 0.50
N LEU A 84 -0.10 -14.67 1.21
CA LEU A 84 0.59 -14.04 2.33
C LEU A 84 1.54 -12.96 1.85
N LEU A 85 2.25 -13.17 0.73
CA LEU A 85 3.08 -12.14 0.10
C LEU A 85 2.21 -10.99 -0.39
N LEU A 86 1.05 -11.28 -0.95
CA LEU A 86 0.06 -10.30 -1.39
C LEU A 86 -0.53 -9.52 -0.19
N ALA A 87 -0.75 -10.18 0.95
CA ALA A 87 -1.21 -9.57 2.19
C ALA A 87 -0.12 -8.74 2.90
N MET A 88 1.13 -9.20 2.85
CA MET A 88 2.29 -8.50 3.44
C MET A 88 2.90 -7.47 2.49
N ASN A 89 2.38 -7.36 1.27
CA ASN A 89 2.85 -6.44 0.24
C ASN A 89 2.87 -4.99 0.76
N GLY A 90 1.80 -4.54 1.42
CA GLY A 90 1.73 -3.19 1.97
C GLY A 90 2.82 -2.93 3.02
N LEU A 91 3.05 -3.87 3.93
CA LEU A 91 4.07 -3.76 4.98
C LEU A 91 5.50 -3.77 4.41
N VAL A 92 5.82 -4.77 3.58
CA VAL A 92 7.18 -4.99 3.07
C VAL A 92 7.58 -3.87 2.10
N PHE A 93 6.76 -3.61 1.08
CA PHE A 93 7.07 -2.58 0.10
C PHE A 93 6.91 -1.18 0.68
N GLY A 94 5.92 -0.96 1.55
CA GLY A 94 5.78 0.29 2.29
C GLY A 94 7.05 0.60 3.09
N GLY A 95 7.57 -0.34 3.88
CA GLY A 95 8.81 -0.15 4.63
C GLY A 95 10.04 0.14 3.74
N LEU A 96 10.18 -0.59 2.62
CA LEU A 96 11.25 -0.35 1.65
C LEU A 96 11.13 1.04 1.00
N PHE A 97 9.91 1.47 0.69
CA PHE A 97 9.64 2.80 0.14
C PHE A 97 9.92 3.89 1.16
N THR A 98 9.53 3.73 2.42
CA THR A 98 9.85 4.66 3.51
C THR A 98 11.35 4.89 3.60
N LEU A 99 12.15 3.82 3.67
CA LEU A 99 13.62 3.93 3.73
C LEU A 99 14.22 4.60 2.48
N SER A 100 13.69 4.26 1.29
CA SER A 100 14.14 4.84 0.02
C SER A 100 13.84 6.34 -0.06
N VAL A 101 12.65 6.76 0.37
CA VAL A 101 12.23 8.16 0.41
C VAL A 101 13.06 8.94 1.42
N THR A 102 13.16 8.45 2.66
CA THR A 102 13.95 9.07 3.73
C THR A 102 15.41 9.21 3.34
N SER A 103 16.03 8.15 2.81
CA SER A 103 17.42 8.22 2.35
C SER A 103 17.62 9.20 1.19
N GLY A 104 16.67 9.26 0.25
CA GLY A 104 16.68 10.24 -0.83
C GLY A 104 16.63 11.68 -0.31
N LEU A 105 15.70 11.98 0.59
CA LEU A 105 15.53 13.29 1.21
C LEU A 105 16.75 13.71 2.05
N LEU A 106 17.37 12.78 2.78
CA LEU A 106 18.57 13.04 3.60
C LEU A 106 19.88 13.13 2.81
N SER A 107 19.96 12.44 1.67
CA SER A 107 21.12 12.52 0.77
C SER A 107 21.25 13.88 0.10
N TYR A 108 20.21 14.70 0.24
CA TYR A 108 20.15 16.00 -0.36
C TYR A 108 21.07 16.99 0.35
N ASN A 109 22.03 17.54 -0.41
CA ASN A 109 22.91 18.59 0.07
C ASN A 109 22.10 19.91 0.12
N ARG A 110 22.01 20.52 1.31
CA ARG A 110 21.18 21.72 1.57
C ARG A 110 21.49 22.92 0.65
N LEU A 111 22.65 22.93 -0.01
CA LEU A 111 23.07 23.96 -0.95
C LEU A 111 22.53 23.72 -2.37
N ALA A 112 22.67 22.51 -2.92
CA ALA A 112 22.05 22.16 -4.21
C ALA A 112 20.51 22.20 -4.13
N ALA A 113 19.99 21.70 -3.00
CA ALA A 113 19.26 22.56 -2.09
C ALA A 113 18.33 23.65 -2.60
N SER A 114 18.74 24.81 -2.11
CA SER A 114 18.17 26.11 -2.32
C SER A 114 18.06 26.43 -3.79
N ASP A 115 19.09 26.11 -4.58
CA ASP A 115 19.19 26.58 -5.96
C ASP A 115 18.12 25.93 -6.83
N LEU A 116 17.86 24.64 -6.63
CA LEU A 116 16.79 23.92 -7.32
C LEU A 116 15.40 24.25 -6.78
N MET A 117 15.28 24.58 -5.48
CA MET A 117 14.02 25.02 -4.89
C MET A 117 13.55 26.37 -5.42
N GLN A 118 14.48 27.29 -5.73
CA GLN A 118 14.16 28.59 -6.32
C GLN A 118 13.49 28.48 -7.70
N ILE A 119 13.75 27.38 -8.42
CA ILE A 119 13.21 27.14 -9.76
C ILE A 119 11.83 26.45 -9.70
N THR A 120 11.53 25.74 -8.60
CA THR A 120 10.25 25.02 -8.47
C THR A 120 9.16 25.92 -7.88
N PRO A 121 8.06 26.18 -8.60
CA PRO A 121 6.97 27.06 -8.13
C PRO A 121 6.18 26.46 -6.95
N LEU A 122 6.43 25.21 -6.58
CA LEU A 122 5.68 24.48 -5.56
C LEU A 122 6.30 24.55 -4.16
N GLY A 123 7.35 25.34 -4.00
CA GLY A 123 8.06 25.51 -2.73
C GLY A 123 8.72 24.22 -2.20
N THR A 124 9.05 24.25 -0.92
CA THR A 124 9.75 23.18 -0.19
C THR A 124 8.98 21.86 -0.15
N LEU A 125 7.65 21.93 0.01
CA LEU A 125 6.79 20.74 0.06
C LEU A 125 6.69 20.02 -1.29
N GLY A 126 6.40 20.78 -2.36
CA GLY A 126 6.32 20.20 -3.71
C GLY A 126 7.65 19.61 -4.14
N PHE A 127 8.75 20.28 -3.80
CA PHE A 127 10.09 19.74 -3.96
C PHE A 127 10.25 18.37 -3.26
N ALA A 128 9.89 18.27 -1.97
CA ALA A 128 10.05 17.05 -1.20
C ALA A 128 9.21 15.89 -1.77
N LEU A 129 7.99 16.19 -2.27
CA LEU A 129 7.13 15.23 -2.96
C LEU A 129 7.71 14.80 -4.31
N PHE A 130 8.35 15.69 -5.07
CA PHE A 130 9.06 15.33 -6.29
C PHE A 130 10.22 14.39 -6.02
N VAL A 131 11.02 14.65 -4.98
CA VAL A 131 12.12 13.75 -4.59
C VAL A 131 11.57 12.39 -4.16
N ALA A 132 10.52 12.38 -3.33
CA ALA A 132 9.89 11.15 -2.87
C ALA A 132 9.34 10.32 -4.05
N SER A 133 8.58 10.95 -4.95
CA SER A 133 8.03 10.28 -6.13
C SER A 133 9.12 9.79 -7.09
N ALA A 134 10.18 10.57 -7.32
CA ALA A 134 11.32 10.14 -8.14
C ALA A 134 11.99 8.89 -7.56
N ARG A 135 12.14 8.82 -6.23
CA ARG A 135 12.68 7.66 -5.52
C ARG A 135 11.76 6.44 -5.60
N LEU A 136 10.44 6.60 -5.58
CA LEU A 136 9.49 5.51 -5.80
C LEU A 136 9.56 4.92 -7.22
N HIS A 137 9.70 5.77 -8.24
CA HIS A 137 9.77 5.36 -9.64
C HIS A 137 11.15 4.88 -10.08
N ARG A 138 12.13 4.90 -9.18
CA ARG A 138 13.49 4.47 -9.49
C ARG A 138 13.51 2.99 -9.87
N GLY A 139 14.23 2.68 -10.96
CA GLY A 139 14.28 1.32 -11.51
C GLY A 139 12.93 0.77 -11.96
N LYS A 140 11.94 1.62 -12.24
CA LYS A 140 10.55 1.22 -12.56
C LYS A 140 9.87 0.40 -11.45
N ARG A 141 10.36 0.44 -10.20
CA ARG A 141 9.86 -0.39 -9.08
C ARG A 141 8.37 -0.21 -8.82
N LEU A 142 7.93 1.03 -8.58
CA LEU A 142 6.50 1.32 -8.36
C LEU A 142 5.63 0.90 -9.55
N TYR A 143 6.12 1.14 -10.77
CA TYR A 143 5.40 0.75 -11.99
C TYR A 143 5.24 -0.77 -12.11
N THR A 144 6.33 -1.53 -11.94
CA THR A 144 6.31 -3.00 -12.02
C THR A 144 5.43 -3.59 -10.92
N LEU A 145 5.52 -3.06 -9.70
CA LEU A 145 4.71 -3.52 -8.57
C LEU A 145 3.23 -3.25 -8.79
N ASN A 146 2.85 -2.02 -9.15
CA ASN A 146 1.45 -1.68 -9.42
C ASN A 146 0.91 -2.44 -10.63
N ARG A 147 1.71 -2.65 -11.68
CA ARG A 147 1.32 -3.48 -12.83
C ARG A 147 1.06 -4.93 -12.42
N PHE A 148 1.94 -5.51 -11.61
CA PHE A 148 1.78 -6.87 -11.09
C PHE A 148 0.52 -6.98 -10.22
N LEU A 149 0.31 -6.06 -9.29
CA LEU A 149 -0.87 -6.07 -8.41
C LEU A 149 -2.16 -5.86 -9.18
N ARG A 150 -2.21 -4.92 -10.13
CA ARG A 150 -3.38 -4.73 -11.01
C ARG A 150 -3.66 -5.97 -11.84
N LEU A 151 -2.63 -6.66 -12.32
CA LEU A 151 -2.80 -7.93 -13.04
C LEU A 151 -3.37 -9.00 -12.10
N CYS A 152 -2.81 -9.18 -10.90
CA CYS A 152 -3.31 -10.15 -9.92
C CYS A 152 -4.76 -9.87 -9.52
N VAL A 153 -5.09 -8.62 -9.21
CA VAL A 153 -6.44 -8.20 -8.82
C VAL A 153 -7.40 -8.32 -10.01
N GLY A 154 -6.99 -7.90 -11.21
CA GLY A 154 -7.80 -8.02 -12.42
C GLY A 154 -8.10 -9.47 -12.78
N VAL A 155 -7.10 -10.35 -12.76
CA VAL A 155 -7.26 -11.80 -12.99
C VAL A 155 -8.12 -12.44 -11.89
N GLY A 156 -7.90 -12.08 -10.63
CA GLY A 156 -8.69 -12.60 -9.50
C GLY A 156 -10.16 -12.21 -9.59
N LEU A 157 -10.46 -10.95 -9.90
CA LEU A 157 -11.83 -10.47 -10.10
C LEU A 157 -12.48 -11.09 -11.34
N LEU A 158 -11.73 -11.22 -12.44
CA LEU A 158 -12.21 -11.89 -13.65
C LEU A 158 -12.55 -13.36 -13.37
N ALA A 159 -11.70 -14.08 -12.62
CA ALA A 159 -11.99 -15.45 -12.21
C ALA A 159 -13.25 -15.53 -11.35
N CYS A 160 -13.42 -14.63 -10.37
CA CYS A 160 -14.64 -14.56 -9.56
C CYS A 160 -15.88 -14.32 -10.45
N ALA A 161 -15.79 -13.40 -11.42
CA ALA A 161 -16.88 -13.10 -12.35
C ALA A 161 -17.22 -14.29 -13.26
N LEU A 162 -16.22 -15.01 -13.77
CA LEU A 162 -16.44 -16.21 -14.58
C LEU A 162 -17.08 -17.33 -13.78
N VAL A 163 -16.64 -17.58 -12.54
CA VAL A 163 -17.27 -18.57 -11.67
C VAL A 163 -18.72 -18.16 -11.36
N ALA A 164 -18.96 -16.89 -11.04
CA ALA A 164 -20.32 -16.39 -10.83
C ALA A 164 -21.20 -16.53 -12.08
N LEU A 165 -20.65 -16.33 -13.28
CA LEU A 165 -21.37 -16.48 -14.54
C LEU A 165 -21.68 -17.95 -14.85
N ILE A 166 -20.74 -18.87 -14.63
CA ILE A 166 -20.98 -20.32 -14.78
C ILE A 166 -22.10 -20.78 -13.85
N LEU A 167 -22.04 -20.37 -12.57
CA LEU A 167 -23.10 -20.63 -11.60
C LEU A 167 -24.42 -19.96 -12.01
N GLY A 168 -24.37 -18.75 -12.57
CA GLY A 168 -25.54 -18.03 -13.08
C GLY A 168 -26.25 -18.73 -14.25
N VAL A 169 -25.49 -19.37 -15.13
CA VAL A 169 -26.04 -20.12 -16.28
C VAL A 169 -26.67 -21.43 -15.83
N THR A 170 -26.13 -22.11 -14.80
CA THR A 170 -26.74 -23.34 -14.28
C THR A 170 -28.11 -23.11 -13.64
N ILE A 171 -28.35 -21.93 -13.06
CA ILE A 171 -29.63 -21.55 -12.42
C ILE A 171 -30.81 -21.68 -13.39
N PHE A 172 -30.64 -21.19 -14.62
CA PHE A 172 -31.73 -21.17 -15.62
C PHE A 172 -32.19 -22.56 -16.05
N SER A 173 -31.44 -23.62 -15.70
CA SER A 173 -31.75 -24.99 -16.09
C SER A 173 -32.58 -25.77 -15.07
N THR A 174 -32.65 -25.34 -13.79
CA THR A 174 -33.25 -26.19 -12.74
C THR A 174 -33.86 -25.41 -11.56
N GLU A 175 -35.19 -25.48 -11.36
CA GLU A 175 -35.93 -24.73 -10.32
C GLU A 175 -35.58 -25.10 -8.85
N ARG A 176 -34.91 -26.23 -8.60
CA ARG A 176 -34.56 -26.69 -7.23
C ARG A 176 -33.21 -26.14 -6.70
N PHE A 177 -32.50 -25.31 -7.45
CA PHE A 177 -31.10 -24.95 -7.17
C PHE A 177 -30.87 -23.57 -6.50
N LEU A 178 -31.92 -22.75 -6.32
CA LEU A 178 -31.77 -21.36 -5.85
C LEU A 178 -31.10 -21.21 -4.47
N ALA A 179 -31.31 -22.15 -3.53
CA ALA A 179 -30.76 -22.06 -2.18
C ALA A 179 -29.24 -22.36 -2.13
N ASP A 180 -28.79 -23.36 -2.89
CA ASP A 180 -27.37 -23.76 -2.93
C ASP A 180 -26.54 -22.74 -3.72
N GLU A 181 -27.08 -22.21 -4.81
CA GLU A 181 -26.41 -21.21 -5.66
C GLU A 181 -26.25 -19.87 -4.95
N TRP A 182 -27.24 -19.43 -4.16
CA TRP A 182 -27.11 -18.26 -3.30
C TRP A 182 -25.94 -18.40 -2.32
N ARG A 183 -25.74 -19.59 -1.74
CA ARG A 183 -24.63 -19.87 -0.83
C ARG A 183 -23.26 -19.76 -1.53
N TRP A 184 -23.17 -20.18 -2.80
CA TRP A 184 -21.96 -20.02 -3.60
C TRP A 184 -21.66 -18.56 -3.94
N LEU A 185 -22.65 -17.80 -4.41
CA LEU A 185 -22.51 -16.36 -4.67
C LEU A 185 -22.01 -15.64 -3.41
N MET A 186 -22.60 -15.99 -2.27
CA MET A 186 -22.25 -15.48 -0.96
C MET A 186 -20.83 -15.85 -0.50
N THR A 187 -20.28 -16.95 -1.01
CA THR A 187 -18.88 -17.33 -0.76
C THR A 187 -17.91 -16.58 -1.68
N LEU A 188 -18.31 -16.24 -2.90
CA LEU A 188 -17.48 -15.51 -3.87
C LEU A 188 -17.32 -14.03 -3.52
N LEU A 189 -18.35 -13.39 -2.96
CA LEU A 189 -18.33 -11.96 -2.66
C LEU A 189 -17.17 -11.55 -1.71
N PRO A 190 -16.93 -12.23 -0.56
CA PRO A 190 -15.79 -11.94 0.30
C PRO A 190 -14.43 -12.09 -0.41
N ILE A 191 -14.31 -13.05 -1.34
CA ILE A 191 -13.08 -13.29 -2.11
C ILE A 191 -12.84 -12.10 -3.08
N ALA A 192 -13.88 -11.65 -3.76
CA ALA A 192 -13.79 -10.47 -4.62
C ALA A 192 -13.44 -9.21 -3.81
N CYS A 193 -14.08 -9.01 -2.65
CA CYS A 193 -13.77 -7.92 -1.73
C CYS A 193 -12.32 -7.97 -1.25
N LEU A 194 -11.77 -9.15 -0.96
CA LEU A 194 -10.37 -9.32 -0.57
C LEU A 194 -9.41 -8.76 -1.62
N PHE A 195 -9.62 -9.05 -2.91
CA PHE A 195 -8.79 -8.49 -3.99
C PHE A 195 -8.85 -6.96 -4.07
N VAL A 196 -10.03 -6.37 -3.86
CA VAL A 196 -10.17 -4.90 -3.81
C VAL A 196 -9.43 -4.33 -2.60
N VAL A 197 -9.57 -4.95 -1.43
CA VAL A 197 -8.88 -4.54 -0.20
C VAL A 197 -7.36 -4.62 -0.35
N ILE A 198 -6.84 -5.67 -0.97
CA ILE A 198 -5.40 -5.80 -1.26
C ILE A 198 -4.88 -4.63 -2.10
N TYR A 199 -5.62 -4.21 -3.11
CA TYR A 199 -5.23 -3.08 -3.95
C TYR A 199 -5.28 -1.76 -3.17
N LEU A 200 -6.34 -1.54 -2.39
CA LEU A 200 -6.48 -0.36 -1.55
C LEU A 200 -5.40 -0.30 -0.46
N ASP A 201 -5.09 -1.43 0.17
CA ASP A 201 -4.01 -1.57 1.16
C ASP A 201 -2.65 -1.19 0.55
N HIS A 202 -2.37 -1.65 -0.67
CA HIS A 202 -1.16 -1.27 -1.39
C HIS A 202 -1.06 0.25 -1.63
N VAL A 203 -2.16 0.87 -2.07
CA VAL A 203 -2.21 2.32 -2.31
C VAL A 203 -2.01 3.10 -1.01
N GLN A 204 -2.75 2.76 0.04
CA GLN A 204 -2.68 3.43 1.35
C GLN A 204 -1.30 3.26 2.00
N SER A 205 -0.73 2.06 1.98
CA SER A 205 0.60 1.80 2.55
C SER A 205 1.70 2.56 1.81
N THR A 206 1.61 2.68 0.48
CA THR A 206 2.58 3.46 -0.30
C THR A 206 2.49 4.95 0.03
N VAL A 207 1.28 5.48 0.19
CA VAL A 207 1.05 6.88 0.62
C VAL A 207 1.60 7.11 2.02
N LEU A 208 1.27 6.24 2.98
CA LEU A 208 1.78 6.31 4.36
C LEU A 208 3.31 6.20 4.41
N ALA A 209 3.93 5.38 3.55
CA ALA A 209 5.37 5.25 3.45
C ALA A 209 6.05 6.57 3.03
N VAL A 210 5.46 7.29 2.08
CA VAL A 210 5.96 8.61 1.67
C VAL A 210 5.76 9.64 2.77
N LEU A 211 4.57 9.71 3.37
CA LEU A 211 4.25 10.68 4.42
C LEU A 211 5.13 10.49 5.66
N SER A 212 5.32 9.26 6.10
CA SER A 212 6.22 8.93 7.23
C SER A 212 7.67 9.33 6.93
N GLY A 213 8.14 9.08 5.71
CA GLY A 213 9.46 9.51 5.27
C GLY A 213 9.64 11.04 5.31
N LEU A 214 8.65 11.78 4.81
CA LEU A 214 8.63 13.25 4.83
C LEU A 214 8.64 13.80 6.26
N ILE A 215 7.74 13.32 7.12
CA ILE A 215 7.62 13.75 8.52
C ILE A 215 8.93 13.50 9.27
N ALA A 216 9.51 12.30 9.16
CA ALA A 216 10.71 11.94 9.90
C ALA A 216 11.92 12.80 9.50
N THR A 217 12.11 13.07 8.21
CA THR A 217 13.23 13.93 7.74
C THR A 217 13.07 15.39 8.11
N ARG A 218 11.86 15.83 8.44
CA ARG A 218 11.61 17.19 8.91
C ARG A 218 11.94 17.36 10.38
N VAL A 219 11.59 16.38 11.20
CA VAL A 219 11.78 16.44 12.66
C VAL A 219 13.22 16.09 13.04
N ILE A 220 13.83 15.12 12.36
CA ILE A 220 15.13 14.56 12.75
C ILE A 220 16.19 14.83 11.68
N HIS A 221 17.30 15.42 12.11
CA HIS A 221 18.40 15.83 11.24
C HIS A 221 19.46 14.72 11.04
N ASP A 222 19.68 13.88 12.04
CA ASP A 222 20.61 12.76 11.93
C ASP A 222 20.06 11.70 10.96
N ARG A 223 20.89 11.31 9.99
CA ARG A 223 20.52 10.38 8.93
C ARG A 223 20.09 9.02 9.46
N MET A 224 20.77 8.50 10.48
CA MET A 224 20.45 7.18 11.01
C MET A 224 19.16 7.22 11.83
N GLN A 225 19.06 8.21 12.73
CA GLN A 225 17.88 8.40 13.55
C GLN A 225 16.62 8.68 12.71
N ALA A 226 16.73 9.50 11.66
CA ALA A 226 15.61 9.80 10.77
C ALA A 226 15.09 8.55 10.04
N ARG A 227 15.98 7.61 9.65
CA ARG A 227 15.57 6.34 9.03
C ARG A 227 14.83 5.42 10.00
N ILE A 228 15.36 5.30 11.22
CA ILE A 228 14.74 4.49 12.28
C ILE A 228 13.37 5.08 12.64
N ALA A 229 13.28 6.40 12.83
CA ALA A 229 12.05 7.09 13.13
C ALA A 229 11.03 7.00 11.98
N ALA A 230 11.46 7.13 10.72
CA ALA A 230 10.57 6.97 9.57
C ALA A 230 9.96 5.58 9.53
N MET A 231 10.78 4.54 9.71
CA MET A 231 10.30 3.16 9.75
C MET A 231 9.37 2.91 10.94
N ALA A 232 9.74 3.39 12.13
CA ALA A 232 8.90 3.26 13.32
C ALA A 232 7.56 3.97 13.14
N LEU A 233 7.56 5.18 12.58
CA LEU A 233 6.34 5.94 12.28
C LEU A 233 5.47 5.20 11.25
N PHE A 234 6.07 4.70 10.16
CA PHE A 234 5.36 3.89 9.16
C PHE A 234 4.70 2.66 9.80
N LEU A 235 5.46 1.89 10.59
CA LEU A 235 4.94 0.68 11.25
C LEU A 235 3.79 1.00 12.20
N ASN A 236 3.89 2.06 13.00
CA ASN A 236 2.81 2.48 13.89
C ASN A 236 1.56 2.89 13.09
N LEU A 237 1.72 3.72 12.05
CA LEU A 237 0.60 4.16 11.20
C LEU A 237 -0.05 3.00 10.43
N TYR A 238 0.72 1.97 10.08
CA TYR A 238 0.22 0.78 9.37
C TYR A 238 -0.47 -0.23 10.31
N LEU A 239 0.13 -0.51 11.47
CA LEU A 239 -0.32 -1.58 12.39
C LEU A 239 -1.45 -1.13 13.32
N LEU A 240 -1.46 0.12 13.80
CA LEU A 240 -2.47 0.58 14.76
C LEU A 240 -3.92 0.45 14.25
N PRO A 241 -4.25 0.85 13.00
CA PRO A 241 -5.58 0.61 12.44
C PRO A 241 -5.93 -0.88 12.35
N GLY A 242 -4.96 -1.73 12.01
CA GLY A 242 -5.15 -3.17 11.94
C GLY A 242 -5.48 -3.78 13.30
N ILE A 243 -4.76 -3.37 14.35
CA ILE A 243 -5.03 -3.80 15.74
C ILE A 243 -6.43 -3.33 16.17
N ALA A 244 -6.78 -2.08 15.90
CA ALA A 244 -8.10 -1.53 16.23
C ALA A 244 -9.24 -2.33 15.56
N VAL A 245 -9.11 -2.62 14.26
CA VAL A 245 -10.11 -3.40 13.51
C VAL A 245 -10.22 -4.83 14.03
N VAL A 246 -9.10 -5.49 14.35
CA VAL A 246 -9.12 -6.83 14.95
C VAL A 246 -9.81 -6.82 16.30
N MET A 247 -9.52 -5.84 17.16
CA MET A 247 -10.18 -5.68 18.47
C MET A 247 -11.69 -5.50 18.29
N ILE A 248 -12.12 -4.65 17.37
CA ILE A 248 -13.54 -4.40 17.10
C ILE A 248 -14.21 -5.63 16.50
N ALA A 249 -13.56 -6.34 15.58
CA ALA A 249 -14.08 -7.59 15.04
C ALA A 249 -14.27 -8.67 16.12
N VAL A 250 -13.34 -8.78 17.07
CA VAL A 250 -13.45 -9.69 18.22
C VAL A 250 -14.62 -9.28 19.11
N LEU A 251 -14.76 -8.00 19.44
CA LEU A 251 -15.88 -7.49 20.24
C LEU A 251 -17.23 -7.74 19.55
N LEU A 252 -17.32 -7.48 18.24
CA LEU A 252 -18.52 -7.75 17.44
C LEU A 252 -18.86 -9.24 17.42
N ARG A 253 -17.85 -10.12 17.33
CA ARG A 253 -18.06 -11.57 17.39
C ARG A 253 -18.67 -12.00 18.72
N PHE A 254 -18.21 -11.45 19.84
CA PHE A 254 -18.81 -11.72 21.15
C PHE A 254 -20.21 -11.13 21.27
N ALA A 255 -20.42 -9.88 20.85
CA ALA A 255 -21.72 -9.21 20.92
C ALA A 255 -22.79 -9.88 20.06
N LEU A 256 -22.41 -10.45 18.91
CA LEU A 256 -23.30 -11.07 17.94
C LEU A 256 -23.25 -12.61 17.99
N ALA A 257 -22.75 -13.21 19.07
CA ALA A 257 -22.51 -14.65 19.17
C ALA A 257 -23.76 -15.49 18.85
N ALA A 258 -24.95 -15.07 19.31
CA ALA A 258 -26.22 -15.75 19.04
C ALA A 258 -26.59 -15.76 17.54
N TYR A 259 -26.21 -14.72 16.80
CA TYR A 259 -26.54 -14.51 15.39
C TYR A 259 -25.41 -14.90 14.44
N TRP A 260 -24.26 -15.36 14.96
CA TRP A 260 -23.06 -15.62 14.16
C TRP A 260 -23.23 -16.74 13.12
N HIS A 261 -24.23 -17.61 13.30
CA HIS A 261 -24.59 -18.65 12.34
C HIS A 261 -25.23 -18.10 11.06
N LEU A 262 -25.77 -16.87 11.10
CA LEU A 262 -26.38 -16.20 9.95
C LEU A 262 -25.28 -15.66 9.03
N THR A 263 -25.24 -16.14 7.79
CA THR A 263 -24.24 -15.72 6.79
C THR A 263 -24.29 -14.21 6.52
N SER A 264 -25.49 -13.60 6.57
CA SER A 264 -25.67 -12.16 6.41
C SER A 264 -24.94 -11.34 7.48
N VAL A 265 -24.92 -11.81 8.73
CA VAL A 265 -24.19 -11.17 9.83
C VAL A 265 -22.69 -11.26 9.61
N GLN A 266 -22.19 -12.42 9.19
CA GLN A 266 -20.77 -12.61 8.87
C GLN A 266 -20.31 -11.66 7.75
N MET A 267 -21.13 -11.47 6.72
CA MET A 267 -20.83 -10.54 5.63
C MET A 267 -20.86 -9.09 6.07
N LEU A 268 -21.87 -8.70 6.85
CA LEU A 268 -21.97 -7.34 7.37
C LEU A 268 -20.74 -7.00 8.20
N VAL A 269 -20.29 -7.92 9.06
CA VAL A 269 -19.06 -7.76 9.85
C VAL A 269 -17.83 -7.72 8.94
N ALA A 270 -17.73 -8.58 7.94
CA ALA A 270 -16.59 -8.57 7.00
C ALA A 270 -16.50 -7.26 6.19
N ILE A 271 -17.60 -6.83 5.59
CA ILE A 271 -17.65 -5.57 4.82
C ILE A 271 -17.43 -4.36 5.75
N GLY A 272 -18.06 -4.38 6.93
CA GLY A 272 -17.93 -3.32 7.93
C GLY A 272 -16.48 -3.15 8.41
N THR A 273 -15.80 -4.24 8.75
CA THR A 273 -14.38 -4.21 9.18
C THR A 273 -13.44 -3.76 8.06
N MET A 274 -13.71 -4.14 6.79
CA MET A 274 -12.96 -3.63 5.64
C MET A 274 -13.14 -2.12 5.45
N LEU A 275 -14.38 -1.63 5.52
CA LEU A 275 -14.70 -0.21 5.40
C LEU A 275 -14.07 0.59 6.55
N GLU A 276 -14.16 0.08 7.77
CA GLU A 276 -13.56 0.68 8.95
C GLU A 276 -12.04 0.80 8.81
N LEU A 277 -11.35 -0.27 8.38
CA LEU A 277 -9.91 -0.24 8.15
C LEU A 277 -9.53 0.86 7.14
N TYR A 278 -10.29 0.95 6.04
CA TYR A 278 -10.09 1.97 5.02
C TYR A 278 -10.26 3.38 5.60
N LEU A 279 -11.33 3.63 6.34
CA LEU A 279 -11.65 4.94 6.92
C LEU A 279 -10.64 5.38 7.97
N LEU A 280 -10.22 4.47 8.87
CA LEU A 280 -9.20 4.77 9.88
C LEU A 280 -7.88 5.18 9.22
N ARG A 281 -7.48 4.46 8.16
CA ARG A 281 -6.26 4.79 7.42
C ARG A 281 -6.37 6.08 6.62
N GLU A 282 -7.52 6.36 6.00
CA GLU A 282 -7.78 7.64 5.34
C GLU A 282 -7.66 8.80 6.33
N GLY A 283 -8.22 8.64 7.54
CA GLY A 283 -8.09 9.60 8.63
C GLY A 283 -6.64 9.85 9.04
N LEU A 284 -5.82 8.79 9.16
CA LEU A 284 -4.39 8.92 9.45
C LEU A 284 -3.61 9.61 8.32
N VAL A 285 -3.89 9.27 7.06
CA VAL A 285 -3.30 9.94 5.89
C VAL A 285 -3.64 11.42 5.91
N ALA A 286 -4.91 11.78 6.13
CA ALA A 286 -5.35 13.16 6.21
C ALA A 286 -4.70 13.91 7.39
N ALA A 287 -4.56 13.27 8.55
CA ALA A 287 -3.89 13.85 9.72
C ALA A 287 -2.39 14.10 9.47
N CYS A 288 -1.68 13.12 8.91
CA CYS A 288 -0.27 13.26 8.52
C CYS A 288 -0.08 14.36 7.47
N TRP A 289 -0.95 14.43 6.48
CA TRP A 289 -0.90 15.47 5.46
C TRP A 289 -1.11 16.87 6.05
N ARG A 290 -2.12 17.05 6.90
CA ARG A 290 -2.35 18.33 7.61
C ARG A 290 -1.15 18.73 8.47
N PHE A 291 -0.56 17.78 9.18
CA PHE A 291 0.65 18.01 9.96
C PHE A 291 1.79 18.54 9.08
N ILE A 292 2.03 17.92 7.92
CA ILE A 292 3.04 18.37 6.95
C ILE A 292 2.73 19.79 6.46
N LEU A 293 1.48 20.09 6.11
CA LEU A 293 1.08 21.43 5.65
C LEU A 293 1.36 22.51 6.70
N VAL A 294 1.00 22.27 7.97
CA VAL A 294 1.26 23.20 9.08
C VAL A 294 2.77 23.45 9.25
N GLN A 295 3.58 22.39 9.15
CA GLN A 295 5.04 22.47 9.29
C GLN A 295 5.75 23.20 8.15
N HIS A 296 5.10 23.31 6.98
CA HIS A 296 5.67 23.98 5.81
C HIS A 296 5.21 25.44 5.67
N GLN A 297 4.37 25.95 6.58
CA GLN A 297 3.83 27.31 6.54
C GLN A 297 3.51 27.75 5.11
N VAL A 298 2.71 26.94 4.40
CA VAL A 298 2.03 27.44 3.20
C VAL A 298 0.98 28.41 3.74
N THR A 299 1.37 29.66 3.98
CA THR A 299 0.46 30.74 4.35
C THR A 299 -0.49 30.91 3.16
N PRO A 300 -1.80 30.63 3.27
CA PRO A 300 -2.73 30.69 2.14
C PRO A 300 -3.06 32.13 1.69
N GLY A 301 -2.15 33.08 1.91
CA GLY A 301 -2.44 34.52 1.87
C GLY A 301 -1.38 35.39 1.20
N GLU A 302 -0.18 34.87 0.88
CA GLU A 302 0.69 35.54 -0.09
C GLU A 302 0.37 35.02 -1.48
N THR A 303 -0.88 35.27 -1.90
CA THR A 303 -1.12 35.60 -3.31
C THR A 303 -0.14 36.70 -3.63
N ILE A 304 0.93 36.32 -4.34
CA ILE A 304 1.78 37.25 -5.06
C ILE A 304 0.82 37.98 -5.99
N THR A 305 0.33 39.13 -5.55
CA THR A 305 -0.14 40.19 -6.42
C THR A 305 1.08 40.55 -7.26
N ASN A 306 1.30 39.79 -8.34
CA ASN A 306 2.13 40.20 -9.44
C ASN A 306 1.39 41.34 -10.13
N THR A 307 1.45 42.52 -9.50
CA THR A 307 1.60 43.77 -10.22
C THR A 307 3.00 43.72 -10.83
N HIS A 308 3.09 43.27 -12.09
CA HIS A 308 3.94 43.81 -13.15
C HIS A 308 3.73 43.01 -14.43
#